data_AF-A0A5N7BQZ9-F1
#
_entry.id   AF-A0A5N7BQZ9-F1
#
_cell.length_a   1.000
_cell.length_b   1.000
_cell.length_c   1.000
_cell.angle_alpha   90.00
_cell.angle_beta   90.00
_cell.angle_gamma   90.00
#
_symmetry.space_group_name_H-M   'P 1'
#
loop_
_entity.id
_entity.type
_entity.pdbx_description
1 polymer ?
#
loop_
_entity_poly.entity_id
_entity_poly.type
_entity_poly.pdbx_seq_one_letter_code
_entity_poly.pdbx_strand_id
1 'polypeptide(L)'
;MATGNFSHSCGNVRLRDERYLRADCLTVSGNKGNTTELDLSLCYANEEDGSLTIKEDGDGFGVKKCLKCDLWDNHTLACMCTLHGVEGNERGGSVDLDEVIENFGGVLGCFSSRGKYTSD
;
A
#
# COMPACT_ATOMS: atom_id res chain seq x y z
N MET A 1 -15.65 7.26 5.13
CA MET A 1 -14.40 7.95 4.79
C MET A 1 -13.30 7.16 5.47
N ALA A 2 -12.36 6.59 4.71
CA ALA A 2 -11.17 5.98 5.30
C ALA A 2 -10.34 7.11 5.93
N THR A 3 -9.87 6.93 7.17
CA THR A 3 -9.16 7.96 7.93
C THR A 3 -7.64 7.83 7.85
N GLY A 4 -7.13 6.83 7.12
CA GLY A 4 -5.72 6.67 6.82
C GLY A 4 -4.78 6.67 8.05
N ASN A 5 -3.58 7.23 7.89
CA ASN A 5 -2.59 7.48 8.94
C ASN A 5 -2.05 6.24 9.67
N PHE A 6 -1.89 5.11 8.98
CA PHE A 6 -1.29 3.92 9.60
C PHE A 6 0.12 4.19 10.15
N SER A 7 0.91 5.06 9.52
CA SER A 7 2.31 5.32 9.88
C SER A 7 2.48 5.85 11.31
N HIS A 8 1.46 6.50 11.85
CA HIS A 8 1.44 7.02 13.23
C HIS A 8 1.39 5.91 14.29
N SER A 9 0.96 4.71 13.89
CA SER A 9 0.74 3.58 14.79
C SER A 9 1.37 2.28 14.30
N CYS A 10 2.15 2.34 13.23
CA CYS A 10 2.88 1.21 12.67
C CYS A 10 4.34 1.59 12.44
N GLY A 11 5.25 0.66 12.71
CA GLY A 11 6.69 0.82 12.48
C GLY A 11 7.26 -0.30 11.60
N ASN A 12 8.56 -0.23 11.31
CA ASN A 12 9.26 -1.22 10.47
C ASN A 12 8.56 -1.44 9.11
N VAL A 13 8.11 -0.35 8.51
CA VAL A 13 7.34 -0.40 7.26
C VAL A 13 8.28 -0.78 6.12
N ARG A 14 7.89 -1.78 5.33
CA ARG A 14 8.69 -2.31 4.22
C ARG A 14 7.78 -2.78 3.10
N LEU A 15 8.24 -2.62 1.86
CA LEU A 15 7.58 -3.13 0.68
C LEU A 15 8.15 -4.51 0.32
N ARG A 16 7.29 -5.46 -0.05
CA ARG A 16 7.68 -6.77 -0.60
C ARG A 16 7.01 -6.97 -1.95
N ASP A 17 7.76 -7.50 -2.92
CA ASP A 17 7.29 -7.81 -4.27
C ASP A 17 6.57 -6.61 -4.93
N GLU A 18 7.07 -5.39 -4.67
CA GLU A 18 6.57 -4.11 -5.21
C GLU A 18 5.12 -3.74 -4.83
N ARG A 19 4.36 -4.61 -4.18
CA ARG A 19 2.92 -4.40 -3.91
C ARG A 19 2.45 -4.73 -2.50
N TYR A 20 3.24 -5.49 -1.74
CA TYR A 20 2.86 -5.90 -0.39
C TYR A 20 3.46 -4.97 0.63
N LEU A 21 2.62 -4.16 1.28
CA LEU A 21 3.05 -3.33 2.40
C LEU A 21 3.06 -4.17 3.67
N ARG A 22 4.23 -4.28 4.31
CA ARG A 22 4.41 -4.93 5.60
C ARG A 22 4.71 -3.90 6.67
N ALA A 23 4.15 -4.07 7.86
CA ALA A 23 4.48 -3.25 9.02
C ALA A 23 4.19 -3.97 10.34
N ASP A 24 4.81 -3.47 11.42
CA ASP A 24 4.50 -3.85 12.79
C ASP A 24 3.55 -2.81 13.38
N CYS A 25 2.27 -3.15 13.52
CA CYS A 25 1.25 -2.20 13.95
C CYS A 25 0.87 -2.37 15.42
N LEU A 26 0.60 -1.26 16.10
CA LEU A 26 0.11 -1.28 17.48
C LEU A 26 -1.32 -1.83 17.52
N THR A 27 -1.61 -2.68 18.51
CA THR A 27 -2.97 -3.15 18.78
C THR A 27 -3.80 -2.06 19.46
N VAL A 28 -5.11 -2.30 19.63
CA VAL A 28 -6.01 -1.38 20.36
C VAL A 28 -5.54 -1.08 21.79
N SER A 29 -4.81 -2.01 22.43
CA SER A 29 -4.25 -1.83 23.77
C SER A 29 -2.90 -1.10 23.78
N GLY A 30 -2.41 -0.63 22.62
CA GLY A 30 -1.11 0.02 22.48
C GLY A 30 0.09 -0.94 22.52
N ASN A 31 -0.13 -2.25 22.48
CA ASN A 31 0.95 -3.23 22.44
C ASN A 31 1.44 -3.40 21.00
N LYS A 32 2.72 -3.73 20.83
CA LYS A 32 3.25 -4.11 19.52
C LYS A 32 2.51 -5.37 19.02
N GLY A 33 1.81 -5.25 17.89
CA GLY A 33 1.20 -6.39 17.21
C GLY A 33 2.21 -7.23 16.45
N ASN A 34 1.74 -8.34 15.90
CA ASN A 34 2.54 -9.13 14.96
C ASN A 34 2.69 -8.38 13.63
N THR A 35 3.73 -8.70 12.87
CA THR A 35 3.92 -8.23 11.50
C THR A 35 2.66 -8.51 10.69
N THR A 36 2.13 -7.49 10.04
CA THR A 36 0.97 -7.56 9.16
C THR A 36 1.36 -7.16 7.74
N GLU A 37 0.70 -7.76 6.75
CA GLU A 37 0.91 -7.55 5.32
C GLU A 37 -0.40 -7.21 4.63
N LEU A 38 -0.41 -6.16 3.81
CA LEU A 38 -1.54 -5.71 3.00
C LEU A 38 -1.14 -5.70 1.52
N ASP A 39 -2.02 -6.22 0.66
CA ASP A 39 -1.88 -6.09 -0.79
C ASP A 39 -2.39 -4.72 -1.23
N LEU A 40 -1.51 -3.86 -1.72
CA LEU A 40 -1.85 -2.50 -2.14
C LEU A 40 -2.76 -2.47 -3.38
N SER A 41 -2.89 -3.58 -4.11
CA SER A 41 -3.85 -3.73 -5.22
C SER A 41 -5.30 -3.60 -4.77
N LEU A 42 -5.57 -3.79 -3.48
CA LEU A 42 -6.90 -3.62 -2.88
C LEU A 42 -7.23 -2.14 -2.59
N CYS A 43 -6.22 -1.27 -2.62
CA CYS A 43 -6.33 0.12 -2.18
C CYS A 43 -6.10 1.15 -3.30
N TYR A 44 -5.43 0.73 -4.37
CA TYR A 44 -5.02 1.60 -5.46
C TYR A 44 -5.31 1.01 -6.83
N ALA A 45 -5.57 1.89 -7.80
CA ALA A 45 -5.67 1.59 -9.21
C ALA A 45 -4.57 2.30 -10.01
N ASN A 46 -4.10 1.66 -11.08
CA ASN A 46 -3.33 2.33 -12.12
C ASN A 46 -4.31 2.77 -13.22
N GLU A 47 -4.44 4.07 -13.41
CA GLU A 47 -5.32 4.67 -14.42
C GLU A 47 -4.67 4.63 -15.82
N GLU A 48 -5.45 4.94 -16.85
CA GLU A 48 -4.96 4.90 -18.24
C GLU A 48 -3.76 5.81 -18.50
N ASP A 49 -3.65 6.91 -17.76
CA ASP A 49 -2.57 7.90 -17.86
C ASP A 49 -1.34 7.55 -16.99
N GLY A 50 -1.29 6.32 -16.46
CA GLY A 50 -0.20 5.83 -15.62
C GLY A 50 -0.19 6.45 -14.22
N SER A 51 -1.25 7.14 -13.81
CA SER A 51 -1.38 7.64 -12.45
C SER A 51 -1.87 6.54 -11.49
N LEU A 52 -1.30 6.52 -10.30
CA LEU A 52 -1.75 5.66 -9.22
C LEU A 52 -2.76 6.42 -8.35
N THR A 53 -3.99 5.93 -8.27
CA THR A 53 -5.10 6.61 -7.58
C THR A 53 -5.69 5.72 -6.50
N ILE A 54 -6.23 6.33 -5.44
CA ILE A 54 -6.91 5.62 -4.36
C ILE A 54 -8.23 5.06 -4.87
N LYS A 55 -8.39 3.73 -4.84
CA LYS A 55 -9.59 3.02 -5.31
C LYS A 55 -9.72 1.66 -4.66
N GLU A 56 -10.88 1.38 -4.09
CA GLU A 56 -11.20 0.06 -3.55
C GLU A 56 -11.17 -1.00 -4.66
N ASP A 57 -10.42 -2.08 -4.44
CA ASP A 57 -10.20 -3.17 -5.40
C ASP A 57 -9.69 -2.68 -6.77
N GLY A 58 -8.81 -1.67 -6.75
CA GLY A 58 -8.33 -1.00 -7.96
C GLY A 58 -7.41 -1.82 -8.87
N ASP A 59 -6.80 -2.90 -8.37
CA ASP A 59 -5.85 -3.75 -9.08
C ASP A 59 -4.69 -2.96 -9.72
N GLY A 60 -4.19 -1.94 -9.01
CA GLY A 60 -3.11 -1.07 -9.50
C GLY A 60 -1.76 -1.77 -9.63
N PHE A 61 -1.54 -2.82 -8.85
CA PHE A 61 -0.31 -3.61 -8.85
C PHE A 61 -0.53 -5.05 -9.36
N GLY A 62 -1.62 -5.25 -10.12
CA GLY A 62 -1.81 -6.45 -10.94
C GLY A 62 -0.67 -6.62 -11.96
N VAL A 63 -0.71 -7.71 -12.73
CA VAL A 63 0.38 -8.13 -13.61
C VAL A 63 0.92 -6.96 -14.46
N LYS A 64 2.11 -6.48 -14.07
CA LYS A 64 2.92 -5.44 -14.74
C LYS A 64 2.29 -4.04 -14.87
N LYS A 65 1.33 -3.67 -14.02
CA LYS A 65 0.73 -2.32 -14.07
C LYS A 65 1.58 -1.25 -13.41
N CYS A 66 2.11 -1.53 -12.22
CA CYS A 66 3.06 -0.66 -11.51
C CYS A 66 4.24 -1.50 -11.04
N LEU A 67 5.45 -1.00 -11.27
CA LEU A 67 6.72 -1.68 -11.08
C LEU A 67 7.74 -0.72 -10.48
N LYS A 68 8.90 -1.24 -10.03
CA LYS A 68 10.02 -0.45 -9.48
C LYS A 68 9.55 0.49 -8.37
N CYS A 69 8.79 -0.08 -7.44
CA CYS A 69 8.22 0.66 -6.34
C CYS A 69 9.21 0.76 -5.17
N ASP A 70 9.39 1.98 -4.67
CA ASP A 70 10.20 2.29 -3.50
C ASP A 70 9.36 2.99 -2.44
N LEU A 71 9.65 2.68 -1.18
CA LEU A 71 9.01 3.29 -0.02
C LEU A 71 9.94 4.32 0.62
N TRP A 72 9.46 5.55 0.75
CA TRP A 72 10.16 6.69 1.34
C TRP A 72 9.44 7.13 2.62
N ASP A 73 10.22 7.51 3.63
CA ASP A 73 9.72 8.01 4.91
C ASP A 73 8.66 7.12 5.59
N ASN A 74 8.66 5.81 5.28
CA ASN A 74 7.71 4.80 5.75
C ASN A 74 6.24 4.98 5.31
N HIS A 75 5.89 6.02 4.56
CA HIS A 75 4.51 6.27 4.14
C HIS A 75 4.36 6.79 2.71
N THR A 76 5.43 7.23 2.04
CA THR A 76 5.34 7.68 0.64
C THR A 76 5.76 6.55 -0.30
N LEU A 77 4.84 6.09 -1.14
CA LEU A 77 5.13 5.07 -2.16
C LEU A 77 5.38 5.75 -3.50
N ALA A 78 6.56 5.55 -4.08
CA ALA A 78 6.89 5.99 -5.43
C ALA A 78 7.01 4.78 -6.36
N CYS A 79 6.38 4.81 -7.53
CA CYS A 79 6.34 3.70 -8.49
C CYS A 79 6.44 4.19 -9.93
N MET A 80 6.81 3.27 -10.83
CA MET A 80 6.71 3.45 -12.28
C MET A 80 5.53 2.63 -12.81
N CYS A 81 4.49 3.28 -13.33
CA CYS A 81 3.26 2.63 -13.77
C CYS A 81 3.07 2.71 -15.28
N THR A 82 2.61 1.62 -15.90
CA THR A 82 2.43 1.54 -17.36
C THR A 82 1.29 2.44 -17.82
N LEU A 83 1.57 3.26 -18.83
CA LEU A 83 0.58 4.05 -19.55
C LEU A 83 -0.24 3.12 -20.46
N HIS A 84 -1.57 3.22 -20.41
CA HIS A 84 -2.49 2.40 -21.21
C HIS A 84 -2.26 0.88 -21.13
N GLY A 85 -1.65 0.38 -20.04
CA GLY A 85 -1.30 -1.03 -19.89
C GLY A 85 -0.23 -1.53 -20.86
N VAL A 86 0.54 -0.63 -21.48
CA VAL A 86 1.61 -0.97 -22.42
C VAL A 86 2.94 -1.01 -21.68
N GLU A 87 3.57 -2.20 -21.65
CA GLU A 87 4.90 -2.40 -21.07
C GLU A 87 5.97 -1.59 -21.82
N GLY A 88 6.92 -0.97 -21.10
CA GLY A 88 7.97 -0.12 -21.67
C GLY A 88 7.55 1.33 -21.93
N ASN A 89 6.33 1.72 -21.54
CA ASN A 89 5.88 3.10 -21.53
C ASN A 89 5.38 3.46 -20.12
N GLU A 90 6.29 3.64 -19.18
CA GLU A 90 5.97 3.89 -17.78
C GLU A 90 6.03 5.38 -17.42
N ARG A 91 5.13 5.79 -16.51
CA ARG A 91 5.13 7.10 -15.87
C ARG A 91 5.45 6.94 -14.39
N GLY A 92 6.37 7.77 -13.91
CA GLY A 92 6.68 7.86 -12.49
C GLY A 92 5.63 8.65 -11.75
N GLY A 93 5.24 8.18 -10.56
CA GLY A 93 4.34 8.87 -9.65
C GLY A 93 4.59 8.46 -8.21
N SER A 94 4.10 9.28 -7.29
CA SER A 94 4.14 8.99 -5.86
C SER A 94 2.76 9.21 -5.23
N VAL A 95 2.42 8.38 -4.27
CA VAL A 95 1.22 8.50 -3.44
C VAL A 95 1.60 8.48 -1.98
N ASP A 96 0.84 9.21 -1.16
CA ASP A 96 0.93 9.11 0.28
C ASP A 96 0.02 7.96 0.75
N LEU A 97 0.61 6.94 1.37
CA LEU A 97 -0.09 5.78 1.91
C LEU A 97 -0.95 6.16 3.12
N ASP A 98 -0.59 7.22 3.85
CA ASP A 98 -1.39 7.69 4.97
C ASP A 98 -2.72 8.31 4.54
N GLU A 99 -2.98 8.53 3.25
CA GLU A 99 -4.29 9.00 2.78
C GLU A 99 -5.38 7.92 2.86
N VAL A 100 -5.03 6.63 2.81
CA VAL A 100 -6.03 5.53 2.74
C VAL A 100 -5.69 4.32 3.61
N ILE A 101 -4.41 4.08 3.88
CA ILE A 101 -3.98 2.91 4.63
C ILE A 101 -4.13 3.19 6.13
N GLU A 102 -4.77 2.25 6.82
CA GLU A 102 -5.14 2.35 8.22
C GLU A 102 -4.60 1.17 9.03
N ASN A 103 -4.49 1.38 10.34
CA ASN A 103 -4.24 0.32 11.30
C ASN A 103 -5.54 -0.08 12.02
N PHE A 104 -6.08 -1.24 11.67
CA PHE A 104 -7.27 -1.82 12.28
C PHE A 104 -6.90 -2.69 13.48
N GLY A 105 -6.49 -2.03 14.57
CA GLY A 105 -6.23 -2.70 15.84
C GLY A 105 -5.09 -3.72 15.80
N GLY A 106 -4.05 -3.44 15.01
CA GLY A 106 -2.87 -4.27 14.81
C GLY A 106 -2.74 -4.86 13.39
N VAL A 107 -3.69 -4.57 12.49
CA VAL A 107 -3.73 -5.11 11.12
C VAL A 107 -3.82 -3.99 10.11
N LEU A 108 -2.93 -3.97 9.11
CA LEU A 108 -3.00 -3.02 8.01
C LEU A 108 -4.29 -3.23 7.21
N GLY A 109 -4.89 -2.15 6.71
CA GLY A 109 -6.02 -2.25 5.79
C GLY A 109 -6.30 -0.95 5.06
N CYS A 110 -7.30 -0.98 4.20
CA CYS A 110 -7.85 0.18 3.50
C CYS A 110 -9.31 -0.12 3.19
N PHE A 111 -10.18 0.89 3.21
CA PHE A 111 -11.62 0.68 2.98
C PHE A 111 -12.19 -0.49 3.84
N SER A 112 -12.88 -1.44 3.19
CA SER A 112 -13.38 -2.67 3.80
C SER A 112 -12.34 -3.82 3.84
N SER A 113 -11.22 -3.66 3.12
CA SER A 113 -10.16 -4.66 2.99
C SER A 113 -9.21 -4.67 4.18
N ARG A 114 -8.74 -5.86 4.53
CA ARG A 114 -7.79 -6.11 5.62
C ARG A 114 -6.63 -6.95 5.13
N GLY A 115 -5.45 -6.62 5.61
CA GLY A 115 -4.27 -7.44 5.52
C GLY A 115 -4.37 -8.68 6.39
N LYS A 116 -3.26 -9.42 6.43
CA LYS A 116 -3.12 -10.65 7.22
C LYS A 116 -1.90 -10.54 8.12
N TYR A 117 -1.89 -11.28 9.21
CA TYR A 117 -0.67 -11.49 9.97
C TYR A 117 0.27 -12.40 9.19
N THR A 118 1.57 -12.13 9.27
CA THR A 118 2.60 -12.97 8.69
C THR A 118 3.47 -13.53 9.81
N SER A 119 3.80 -14.82 9.70
CA SER A 119 4.92 -15.39 10.43
C SER A 119 6.20 -14.90 9.74
N ASP A 120 7.03 -14.14 10.44
CA ASP A 120 8.43 -13.93 10.01
C ASP A 120 9.24 -15.22 10.13
#